data_AF-A0A368FP09-F1
#
_entry.id   AF-A0A368FP09-F1
#
_cell.length_a   1.000
_cell.length_b   1.000
_cell.length_c   1.000
_cell.angle_alpha   90.00
_cell.angle_beta   90.00
_cell.angle_gamma   90.00
#
_symmetry.space_group_name_H-M   'P 1'
#
loop_
_entity.id
_entity.type
_entity.pdbx_description
1 polymer ?
#
loop_
_entity_poly.entity_id
_entity_poly.type
_entity_poly.pdbx_seq_one_letter_code
_entity_poly.pdbx_strand_id
1 'polypeptide(L)'
;MDNITTFLPELAKSQWLAPVLLNSSLAVDSFLFISGAVVAFTVRKRILFRESDKISFFRVVHRLFMFYFHRLSRLWPALLMTTLFVRYVYNHLGDGPMWSTRGKFRKHSVFGTTCSSENIWHHLLFVSNWFPSHCLPWLWYTAVDFQLYLVCFVF
;
A
#
# COMPACT_ATOMS: atom_id res chain seq x y z
N MET A 1 -29.18 -14.42 5.91
CA MET A 1 -28.04 -14.16 5.00
C MET A 1 -28.51 -13.35 3.77
N ASP A 2 -29.63 -12.64 3.91
CA ASP A 2 -30.50 -12.31 2.77
C ASP A 2 -30.41 -10.84 2.37
N ASN A 3 -29.68 -10.03 3.13
CA ASN A 3 -29.48 -8.61 2.85
C ASN A 3 -28.31 -8.35 1.88
N ILE A 4 -27.35 -9.27 1.76
CA ILE A 4 -26.16 -9.05 0.92
C ILE A 4 -26.50 -9.25 -0.57
N THR A 5 -27.34 -10.24 -0.84
CA THR A 5 -27.84 -10.55 -2.19
C THR A 5 -28.81 -9.49 -2.71
N THR A 6 -29.40 -8.66 -1.84
CA THR A 6 -30.26 -7.52 -2.22
C THR A 6 -29.49 -6.20 -2.32
N PHE A 7 -28.43 -5.99 -1.53
CA PHE A 7 -27.61 -4.77 -1.60
C PHE A 7 -26.70 -4.71 -2.83
N LEU A 8 -26.10 -5.83 -3.26
CA LEU A 8 -25.25 -5.87 -4.44
C LEU A 8 -25.96 -5.44 -5.76
N PRO A 9 -27.20 -5.88 -6.06
CA PRO A 9 -27.91 -5.41 -7.25
C PRO A 9 -28.36 -3.94 -7.16
N GLU A 10 -28.68 -3.43 -5.96
CA GLU A 10 -28.97 -1.99 -5.77
C GLU A 10 -27.72 -1.10 -5.92
N LEU A 11 -26.55 -1.59 -5.48
CA LEU A 11 -25.26 -0.94 -5.75
C LEU A 11 -24.91 -0.98 -7.25
N ALA A 12 -25.16 -2.09 -7.93
CA ALA A 12 -24.93 -2.21 -9.38
C ALA A 12 -25.86 -1.32 -10.22
N LYS A 13 -27.05 -1.00 -9.70
CA LYS A 13 -28.00 -0.05 -10.30
C LYS A 13 -27.52 1.39 -10.23
N SER A 14 -26.61 1.71 -9.28
CA SER A 14 -26.00 3.03 -9.20
C SER A 14 -24.97 3.24 -10.31
N GLN A 15 -25.39 3.99 -11.32
CA GLN A 15 -24.66 4.19 -12.60
C GLN A 15 -23.28 4.83 -12.41
N TRP A 16 -23.09 5.59 -11.33
CA TRP A 16 -21.91 6.42 -11.08
C TRP A 16 -20.92 5.78 -10.09
N LEU A 17 -21.40 5.02 -9.09
CA LEU A 17 -20.55 4.45 -8.05
C LEU A 17 -19.95 3.09 -8.45
N ALA A 18 -20.70 2.28 -9.19
CA ALA A 18 -20.24 0.96 -9.62
C ALA A 18 -18.97 1.03 -10.48
N PRO A 19 -18.84 1.91 -11.50
CA PRO A 19 -17.62 2.02 -12.28
C PRO A 19 -16.42 2.51 -11.45
N VAL A 20 -16.63 3.41 -10.50
CA VAL A 20 -15.56 3.97 -9.65
C VAL A 20 -14.98 2.89 -8.73
N LEU A 21 -15.82 2.05 -8.13
CA LEU A 21 -15.37 0.97 -7.24
C LEU A 21 -14.66 -0.14 -8.02
N LEU A 22 -15.19 -0.51 -9.19
CA LEU A 22 -14.65 -1.59 -10.02
C LEU A 22 -13.33 -1.22 -10.70
N ASN A 23 -13.16 0.04 -11.12
CA ASN A 23 -11.94 0.52 -11.78
C ASN A 23 -10.87 1.05 -10.81
N SER A 24 -11.04 0.87 -9.49
CA SER A 24 -10.09 1.32 -8.47
C SER A 24 -8.66 0.81 -8.70
N SER A 25 -8.49 -0.36 -9.34
CA SER A 25 -7.17 -0.88 -9.72
C SER A 25 -6.48 -0.07 -10.81
N LEU A 26 -7.20 0.55 -11.74
CA LEU A 26 -6.59 1.35 -12.82
C LEU A 26 -6.03 2.69 -12.30
N ALA A 27 -6.58 3.19 -11.20
CA ALA A 27 -6.05 4.38 -10.54
C ALA A 27 -4.61 4.15 -10.07
N VAL A 28 -4.30 2.92 -9.64
CA VAL A 28 -2.99 2.52 -9.12
C VAL A 28 -1.88 2.71 -10.16
N ASP A 29 -2.12 2.28 -11.40
CA ASP A 29 -1.16 2.40 -12.50
C ASP A 29 -0.81 3.85 -12.83
N SER A 30 -1.82 4.74 -12.77
CA SER A 30 -1.63 6.17 -12.99
C SER A 30 -0.74 6.80 -11.91
N PHE A 31 -0.92 6.42 -10.65
CA PHE A 31 -0.07 6.90 -9.56
C PHE A 31 1.38 6.39 -9.66
N LEU A 32 1.58 5.12 -10.04
CA LEU A 32 2.93 4.58 -10.30
C LEU A 32 3.63 5.35 -11.43
N PHE A 33 2.89 5.65 -12.51
CA PHE A 33 3.46 6.36 -13.65
C PHE A 33 3.89 7.79 -13.27
N ILE A 34 3.03 8.52 -12.54
CA ILE A 34 3.33 9.89 -12.10
C ILE A 34 4.49 9.89 -11.10
N SER A 35 4.53 8.95 -10.15
CA SER A 35 5.61 8.87 -9.17
C SER A 35 6.96 8.58 -9.85
N GLY A 36 6.99 7.67 -10.81
CA GLY A 36 8.17 7.37 -11.63
C GLY A 36 8.64 8.58 -12.45
N ALA A 37 7.72 9.30 -13.10
CA ALA A 37 8.04 10.49 -13.89
C ALA A 37 8.69 11.61 -13.04
N VAL A 38 8.19 11.83 -11.82
CA VAL A 38 8.75 12.83 -10.89
C VAL A 38 10.15 12.43 -10.43
N VAL A 39 10.37 11.14 -10.14
CA VAL A 39 11.69 10.62 -9.76
C VAL A 39 12.69 10.81 -10.91
N ALA A 40 12.32 10.42 -12.14
CA ALA A 40 13.16 10.60 -13.32
C ALA A 40 13.53 12.08 -13.56
N PHE A 41 12.57 12.99 -13.43
CA PHE A 41 12.83 14.42 -13.53
C PHE A 41 13.77 14.94 -12.43
N THR A 42 13.58 14.47 -11.19
CA THR A 42 14.43 14.85 -10.05
C THR A 42 15.86 14.35 -10.22
N VAL A 43 16.04 13.12 -10.69
CA VAL A 43 17.35 12.52 -10.99
C VAL A 43 18.02 13.30 -12.12
N ARG A 44 17.31 13.56 -13.23
CA ARG A 44 17.82 14.36 -14.35
C ARG A 44 18.28 15.75 -13.89
N LYS A 45 17.48 16.44 -13.08
CA LYS A 45 17.85 17.74 -12.50
C LYS A 45 19.09 17.64 -11.62
N ARG A 46 19.20 16.59 -10.80
CA ARG A 46 20.39 16.35 -9.95
C ARG A 46 21.66 16.05 -10.74
N ILE A 47 21.54 15.40 -11.90
CA ILE A 47 22.68 15.15 -12.80
C ILE A 47 23.10 16.44 -13.50
N LEU A 48 22.15 17.21 -14.05
CA LEU A 48 22.41 18.44 -14.79
C LEU A 48 23.00 19.58 -13.93
N PHE A 49 22.54 19.72 -12.69
CA PHE A 49 22.97 20.82 -11.80
C PHE A 49 24.18 20.48 -10.91
N ARG A 50 24.78 19.29 -11.05
CA ARG A 50 25.91 18.90 -10.21
C ARG A 50 27.21 19.05 -10.99
N GLU A 51 27.82 20.22 -10.86
CA GLU A 51 29.21 20.43 -11.28
C GLU A 51 30.13 19.50 -10.48
N SER A 52 30.83 18.62 -11.20
CA SER A 52 32.22 18.15 -11.03
C SER A 52 32.80 17.90 -9.64
N ASP A 53 32.00 17.70 -8.60
CA ASP A 53 32.52 17.25 -7.31
C ASP A 53 32.91 15.78 -7.44
N LYS A 54 34.10 15.37 -6.98
CA LYS A 54 34.54 13.96 -7.01
C LYS A 54 33.59 13.10 -6.17
N ILE A 55 32.61 12.50 -6.83
CA ILE A 55 31.58 11.70 -6.20
C ILE A 55 32.18 10.34 -5.85
N SER A 56 32.57 10.16 -4.59
CA SER A 56 32.73 8.81 -4.03
C SER A 56 31.37 8.10 -4.06
N PHE A 57 31.30 6.93 -4.69
CA PHE A 57 30.13 6.05 -4.73
C PHE A 57 29.53 5.85 -3.33
N PHE A 58 30.40 5.65 -2.32
CA PHE A 58 30.01 5.45 -0.93
C PHE A 58 29.27 6.67 -0.33
N ARG A 59 29.69 7.90 -0.67
CA ARG A 59 29.06 9.14 -0.19
C ARG A 59 27.70 9.41 -0.86
N VAL A 60 27.45 8.84 -2.02
CA VAL A 60 26.14 8.88 -2.69
C VAL A 60 25.19 7.89 -2.04
N VAL A 61 25.64 6.65 -1.85
CA VAL A 61 24.87 5.59 -1.20
C VAL A 61 24.48 6.01 0.22
N HIS A 62 25.40 6.59 0.99
CA HIS A 62 25.10 7.07 2.34
C HIS A 62 24.04 8.19 2.37
N ARG A 63 24.16 9.19 1.47
CA ARG A 63 23.16 10.27 1.38
C ARG A 63 21.81 9.77 0.91
N LEU A 64 21.79 8.78 0.02
CA LEU A 64 20.55 8.11 -0.37
C LEU A 64 19.94 7.40 0.83
N PHE A 65 20.72 6.61 1.54
CA PHE A 65 20.22 5.82 2.66
C PHE A 65 19.62 6.72 3.75
N MET A 66 20.25 7.86 4.03
CA MET A 66 19.69 8.89 4.92
C MET A 66 18.36 9.45 4.39
N PHE A 67 18.28 9.80 3.11
CA PHE A 67 17.04 10.32 2.50
C PHE A 67 15.92 9.26 2.50
N TYR A 68 16.27 8.01 2.22
CA TYR A 68 15.38 6.86 2.24
C TYR A 68 14.86 6.56 3.64
N PHE A 69 15.75 6.55 4.64
CA PHE A 69 15.39 6.35 6.04
C PHE A 69 14.44 7.44 6.54
N HIS A 70 14.67 8.70 6.17
CA HIS A 70 13.75 9.80 6.48
C HIS A 70 12.36 9.56 5.86
N ARG A 71 12.30 9.12 4.59
CA ARG A 71 11.02 8.78 3.94
C ARG A 71 10.33 7.59 4.62
N LEU A 72 11.06 6.54 5.00
CA LEU A 72 10.51 5.41 5.73
C LEU A 72 9.98 5.84 7.08
N SER A 73 10.77 6.56 7.87
CA SER A 73 10.39 6.99 9.22
C SER A 73 9.07 7.79 9.26
N ARG A 74 8.71 8.48 8.18
CA ARG A 74 7.43 9.18 8.04
C ARG A 74 6.27 8.26 7.66
N LEU A 75 6.51 7.25 6.81
CA LEU A 75 5.45 6.41 6.23
C LEU A 75 5.18 5.15 7.08
N TRP A 76 6.19 4.65 7.75
CA TRP A 76 6.12 3.53 8.68
C TRP A 76 5.14 3.72 9.84
N PRO A 77 5.06 4.87 10.55
CA PRO A 77 4.10 5.05 11.64
C PRO A 77 2.65 5.00 11.14
N ALA A 78 2.37 5.53 9.94
CA ALA A 78 1.04 5.45 9.34
C ALA A 78 0.67 4.00 8.97
N LEU A 79 1.62 3.25 8.41
CA LEU A 79 1.46 1.82 8.10
C LEU A 79 1.22 0.98 9.35
N LEU A 80 2.00 1.24 10.40
CA LEU A 80 1.89 0.54 11.67
C LEU A 80 0.55 0.86 12.34
N MET A 81 0.17 2.13 12.41
CA MET A 81 -1.12 2.57 12.97
C MET A 81 -2.30 1.96 12.25
N THR A 82 -2.32 1.98 10.91
CA THR A 82 -3.42 1.40 10.12
C THR A 82 -3.50 -0.11 10.29
N THR A 83 -2.37 -0.80 10.27
CA THR A 83 -2.31 -2.26 10.46
C THR A 83 -2.77 -2.67 11.87
N LEU A 84 -2.35 -1.94 12.91
CA LEU A 84 -2.79 -2.17 14.29
C LEU A 84 -4.27 -1.82 14.48
N PHE A 85 -4.75 -0.74 13.87
CA PHE A 85 -6.15 -0.35 13.93
C PHE A 85 -7.06 -1.42 13.31
N VAL A 86 -6.71 -1.92 12.12
CA VAL A 86 -7.46 -3.01 11.45
C VAL A 86 -7.43 -4.29 12.27
N ARG A 87 -6.33 -4.58 12.97
CA ARG A 87 -6.24 -5.75 13.85
C ARG A 87 -7.10 -5.63 15.11
N TYR A 88 -6.89 -4.56 15.88
CA TYR A 88 -7.35 -4.46 17.27
C TYR A 88 -8.66 -3.69 17.44
N VAL A 89 -8.98 -2.77 16.54
CA VAL A 89 -10.12 -1.86 16.73
C VAL A 89 -11.21 -2.17 15.72
N TYR A 90 -10.84 -2.45 14.47
CA TYR A 90 -11.80 -2.65 13.38
C TYR A 90 -12.77 -3.82 13.60
N ASN A 91 -12.33 -4.90 14.25
CA ASN A 91 -13.20 -6.03 14.57
C ASN A 91 -14.19 -5.74 15.72
N HIS A 92 -13.98 -4.66 16.49
CA HIS A 92 -14.84 -4.27 17.61
C HIS A 92 -15.74 -3.07 17.28
N LEU A 93 -15.59 -2.47 16.10
CA LEU A 93 -16.30 -1.25 15.70
C LEU A 93 -17.73 -1.49 15.19
N GLY A 94 -18.15 -2.74 14.98
CA GLY A 94 -19.56 -3.03 14.75
C GLY A 94 -19.89 -4.49 14.55
N ASP A 95 -21.17 -4.80 14.68
CA ASP A 95 -21.75 -6.13 14.53
C ASP A 95 -22.63 -6.15 13.26
N GLY A 96 -22.01 -6.40 12.11
CA GLY A 96 -22.68 -6.52 10.81
C GLY A 96 -22.55 -7.93 10.21
N PRO A 97 -23.34 -8.29 9.19
CA PRO A 97 -23.24 -9.59 8.51
C PRO A 97 -21.90 -9.77 7.77
N MET A 98 -21.25 -8.68 7.37
CA MET A 98 -19.85 -8.63 6.87
C MET A 98 -18.81 -8.69 8.00
N TRP A 99 -19.25 -8.59 9.25
CA TRP A 99 -18.45 -8.55 10.48
C TRP A 99 -18.65 -9.80 11.35
N SER A 100 -19.25 -10.87 10.80
CA SER A 100 -19.70 -12.04 11.58
C SER A 100 -18.56 -12.73 12.35
N THR A 101 -18.51 -12.45 13.65
CA THR A 101 -17.57 -12.97 14.66
C THR A 101 -17.71 -14.48 14.93
N ARG A 102 -18.79 -15.12 14.47
CA ARG A 102 -19.17 -16.50 14.92
C ARG A 102 -19.16 -17.57 13.81
N GLY A 103 -18.87 -17.23 12.56
CA GLY A 103 -18.84 -18.17 11.43
C GLY A 103 -17.43 -18.44 10.87
N LYS A 104 -17.31 -19.43 9.97
CA LYS A 104 -16.10 -19.72 9.13
C LYS A 104 -15.53 -18.48 8.40
N PHE A 105 -16.26 -17.37 8.41
CA PHE A 105 -15.91 -16.04 7.90
C PHE A 105 -15.09 -15.16 8.86
N ARG A 106 -14.54 -15.68 9.97
CA ARG A 106 -13.42 -15.03 10.69
C ARG A 106 -12.24 -14.67 9.77
N LYS A 107 -12.22 -15.25 8.57
CA LYS A 107 -11.25 -15.01 7.49
C LYS A 107 -11.68 -13.97 6.44
N HIS A 108 -12.82 -13.30 6.51
CA HIS A 108 -13.13 -12.26 5.51
C HIS A 108 -13.84 -11.09 6.18
N SER A 109 -13.08 -10.24 6.87
CA SER A 109 -13.55 -8.87 7.13
C SER A 109 -13.57 -8.09 5.81
N VAL A 110 -14.30 -6.97 5.81
CA VAL A 110 -14.51 -6.06 4.67
C VAL A 110 -13.26 -5.95 3.78
N PHE A 111 -13.45 -6.13 2.46
CA PHE A 111 -12.40 -6.22 1.43
C PHE A 111 -11.40 -7.39 1.55
N GLY A 112 -11.79 -8.52 2.15
CA GLY A 112 -10.98 -9.75 2.16
C GLY A 112 -9.83 -9.73 3.17
N THR A 113 -9.93 -8.90 4.21
CA THR A 113 -8.88 -8.68 5.19
C THR A 113 -8.77 -9.85 6.19
N THR A 114 -7.58 -10.43 6.35
CA THR A 114 -7.22 -11.42 7.41
C THR A 114 -5.89 -11.10 8.04
N CYS A 115 -5.95 -10.48 9.21
CA CYS A 115 -4.76 -10.11 9.94
C CYS A 115 -4.43 -11.14 11.02
N SER A 116 -3.69 -12.19 10.64
CA SER A 116 -3.00 -13.05 11.62
C SER A 116 -1.73 -12.35 12.14
N SER A 117 -1.32 -12.63 13.38
CA SER A 117 -0.08 -12.08 13.98
C SER A 117 1.16 -12.39 13.16
N GLU A 118 1.17 -13.53 12.48
CA GLU A 118 2.31 -14.00 11.69
C GLU A 118 2.50 -13.18 10.39
N ASN A 119 1.41 -12.66 9.83
CA ASN A 119 1.42 -12.01 8.51
C ASN A 119 1.61 -10.49 8.57
N ILE A 120 1.60 -9.90 9.77
CA ILE A 120 1.77 -8.45 9.98
C ILE A 120 3.17 -7.98 9.59
N TRP A 121 4.18 -8.82 9.83
CA TRP A 121 5.56 -8.50 9.50
C TRP A 121 5.77 -8.36 7.98
N HIS A 122 5.03 -9.10 7.14
CA HIS A 122 5.09 -8.95 5.68
C HIS A 122 4.71 -7.55 5.22
N HIS A 123 3.80 -6.91 5.95
CA HIS A 123 3.36 -5.54 5.70
C HIS A 123 4.33 -4.49 6.21
N LEU A 124 4.87 -4.69 7.41
CA LEU A 124 5.85 -3.79 8.02
C LEU A 124 7.19 -3.79 7.25
N LEU A 125 7.55 -4.92 6.64
CA LEU A 125 8.79 -5.07 5.88
C LEU A 125 8.62 -4.80 4.37
N PHE A 126 7.44 -4.36 3.91
CA PHE A 126 7.15 -4.11 2.48
C PHE A 126 7.36 -5.34 1.57
N VAL A 127 7.11 -6.54 2.10
CA VAL A 127 7.25 -7.82 1.36
C VAL A 127 5.88 -8.41 0.99
N SER A 128 4.79 -7.67 1.20
CA SER A 128 3.43 -8.17 0.94
C SER A 128 3.14 -8.46 -0.55
N ASN A 129 4.03 -8.06 -1.46
CA ASN A 129 3.96 -8.39 -2.88
C ASN A 129 4.43 -9.84 -3.16
N TRP A 130 5.40 -10.35 -2.39
CA TRP A 130 5.99 -11.67 -2.62
C TRP A 130 5.28 -12.77 -1.81
N PHE A 131 4.86 -12.43 -0.59
CA PHE A 131 4.09 -13.33 0.25
C PHE A 131 2.64 -12.82 0.29
N PRO A 132 1.66 -13.56 -0.25
CA PRO A 132 0.27 -13.14 -0.23
C PRO A 132 -0.26 -13.11 1.21
N SER A 133 -0.11 -11.96 1.86
CA SER A 133 -0.70 -11.68 3.15
C SER A 133 -2.04 -10.99 2.91
N HIS A 134 -3.13 -11.66 3.20
CA HIS A 134 -4.47 -11.10 3.04
C HIS A 134 -4.84 -10.04 4.11
N CYS A 135 -3.89 -9.53 4.90
CA CYS A 135 -4.20 -8.62 6.02
C CYS A 135 -4.72 -7.25 5.55
N LEU A 136 -3.98 -6.52 4.71
CA LEU A 136 -4.49 -5.35 3.99
C LEU A 136 -4.09 -5.48 2.51
N PRO A 137 -5.00 -5.92 1.61
CA PRO A 137 -4.64 -6.12 0.22
C PRO A 137 -4.12 -4.83 -0.43
N TRP A 138 -4.78 -3.68 -0.24
CA TRP A 138 -4.42 -2.42 -0.92
C TRP A 138 -3.00 -1.88 -0.66
N LEU A 139 -2.32 -2.36 0.39
CA LEU A 139 -0.94 -1.95 0.70
C LEU A 139 0.11 -2.63 -0.19
N TRP A 140 -0.28 -3.60 -1.03
CA TRP A 140 0.60 -4.19 -2.06
C TRP A 140 1.22 -3.10 -2.94
N TYR A 141 0.43 -2.10 -3.35
CA TYR A 141 0.88 -0.99 -4.16
C TYR A 141 1.92 -0.13 -3.44
N THR A 142 1.72 0.11 -2.14
CA THR A 142 2.67 0.87 -1.33
C THR A 142 4.02 0.16 -1.30
N ALA A 143 4.03 -1.17 -1.11
CA ALA A 143 5.25 -1.97 -1.17
C ALA A 143 5.96 -1.88 -2.54
N VAL A 144 5.19 -1.90 -3.64
CA VAL A 144 5.72 -1.75 -5.00
C VAL A 144 6.33 -0.35 -5.22
N ASP A 145 5.72 0.74 -4.74
CA ASP A 145 6.29 2.09 -4.84
C ASP A 145 7.66 2.19 -4.15
N PHE A 146 7.82 1.57 -2.97
CA PHE A 146 9.10 1.52 -2.27
C PHE A 146 10.16 0.72 -3.03
N GLN A 147 9.79 -0.43 -3.59
CA GLN A 147 10.70 -1.27 -4.37
C GLN A 147 11.14 -0.57 -5.65
N LEU A 148 10.22 0.05 -6.39
CA LEU A 148 10.53 0.80 -7.61
C LEU A 148 11.43 2.01 -7.30
N TYR A 149 11.20 2.70 -6.17
CA TYR A 149 12.06 3.79 -5.75
C TYR A 149 13.50 3.35 -5.47
N LEU A 150 13.69 2.16 -4.89
CA LEU A 150 15.02 1.58 -4.69
C LEU A 150 15.71 1.25 -6.02
N VAL A 151 14.99 0.62 -6.95
CA VAL A 151 15.53 0.24 -8.26
C VAL A 151 15.90 1.47 -9.09
N CYS A 152 15.03 2.49 -9.17
CA CYS A 152 15.28 3.72 -9.93
C CYS A 152 16.46 4.56 -9.44
N PHE A 153 16.99 4.30 -8.25
CA PHE A 153 18.18 4.99 -7.76
C PHE A 153 19.47 4.18 -7.98
N VAL A 154 19.37 2.85 -7.98
CA VAL A 154 20.52 1.96 -8.21
C VAL A 154 20.98 2.03 -9.67
N PHE A 155 20.05 2.19 -10.61
CA PHE A 155 20.29 2.38 -12.04
C PHE A 155 20.27 3.85 -12.44
#